data_AF-A0A540KC15-F1
#
_entry.id   AF-A0A540KC15-F1
#
_cell.length_a   1.000
_cell.length_b   1.000
_cell.length_c   1.000
_cell.angle_alpha   90.00
_cell.angle_beta   90.00
_cell.angle_gamma   90.00
#
_symmetry.space_group_name_H-M   'P 1'
#
loop_
_entity.id
_entity.type
_entity.pdbx_description
1 polymer ?
#
loop_
_entity_poly.entity_id
_entity_poly.type
_entity_poly.pdbx_seq_one_letter_code
_entity_poly.pdbx_strand_id
1 'polypeptide(L)'
;MMEHAPIIIVTFQTQQVYCVRDRNGDVTDGGHNPHGVYYAWAMQQVDPEEPGEDANHPIWKVREMQQLEFQPSFSASFLHGCCSLQF
;
A
#
# COMPACT_ATOMS: atom_id res chain seq x y z
N MET A 1 -18.83 -19.63 4.57
CA MET A 1 -19.16 -18.58 5.57
C MET A 1 -17.88 -17.79 5.81
N MET A 2 -17.78 -16.55 5.30
CA MET A 2 -16.54 -15.75 5.37
C MET A 2 -16.32 -15.05 6.73
N GLU A 3 -17.15 -15.34 7.73
CA GLU A 3 -17.24 -14.56 8.97
C GLU A 3 -16.25 -14.96 10.07
N HIS A 4 -15.34 -15.91 9.82
CA HIS A 4 -14.48 -16.44 10.90
C HIS A 4 -12.97 -16.33 10.65
N ALA A 5 -12.51 -15.98 9.45
CA ALA A 5 -11.09 -15.82 9.19
C ALA A 5 -10.60 -14.44 9.69
N PRO A 6 -9.52 -14.38 10.50
CA PRO A 6 -9.08 -13.15 11.12
C PRO A 6 -8.64 -12.11 10.09
N ILE A 7 -8.87 -10.83 10.44
CA ILE A 7 -8.51 -9.67 9.63
C ILE A 7 -7.50 -8.82 10.41
N ILE A 8 -6.42 -8.42 9.76
CA ILE A 8 -5.49 -7.40 10.24
C ILE A 8 -5.61 -6.15 9.37
N ILE A 9 -5.53 -4.98 10.01
CA ILE A 9 -5.43 -3.70 9.31
C ILE A 9 -3.98 -3.24 9.38
N VAL A 10 -3.36 -3.06 8.22
CA VAL A 10 -1.98 -2.57 8.10
C VAL A 10 -2.02 -1.17 7.51
N THR A 11 -1.49 -0.19 8.25
CA THR A 11 -1.33 1.17 7.75
C THR A 11 0.14 1.51 7.58
N PHE A 12 0.48 2.14 6.47
CA PHE A 12 1.86 2.51 6.16
C PHE A 12 1.93 3.69 5.21
N GLN A 13 3.04 4.41 5.27
CA GLN A 13 3.39 5.46 4.32
C GLN A 13 4.53 4.96 3.43
N THR A 14 4.47 5.26 2.14
CA THR A 14 5.52 4.95 1.17
C THR A 14 5.69 6.07 0.16
N GLN A 15 6.78 6.04 -0.62
CA GLN A 15 6.95 6.86 -1.81
C GLN A 15 6.74 5.97 -3.04
N GLN A 16 5.94 6.44 -4.01
CA GLN A 16 5.69 5.72 -5.26
C GLN A 16 5.79 6.63 -6.48
N VAL A 17 6.09 6.04 -7.64
CA VAL A 17 5.94 6.69 -8.95
C VAL A 17 4.72 6.07 -9.61
N TYR A 18 3.65 6.86 -9.76
CA TYR A 18 2.46 6.46 -10.51
C TYR A 18 2.58 7.00 -11.93
N CYS A 19 2.74 6.10 -12.90
CA CYS A 19 2.91 6.46 -14.31
C CYS A 19 2.31 5.38 -15.20
N VAL A 20 1.15 5.70 -15.78
CA VAL A 20 0.48 4.84 -16.75
C VAL A 20 0.92 5.29 -18.14
N ARG A 21 1.30 4.32 -18.98
CA ARG A 21 1.70 4.56 -20.37
C ARG A 21 0.81 3.80 -21.33
N ASP A 22 0.63 4.36 -22.51
CA ASP A 22 -0.04 3.67 -23.62
C ASP A 22 0.91 2.67 -24.32
N ARG A 23 0.43 2.08 -25.41
CA ARG A 23 1.21 1.13 -26.22
C ARG A 23 2.40 1.76 -26.97
N ASN A 24 2.37 3.07 -27.19
CA ASN A 24 3.44 3.82 -27.85
C ASN A 24 4.51 4.30 -26.84
N GLY A 25 4.22 4.18 -25.55
CA GLY A 25 5.10 4.60 -24.47
C GLY A 25 4.82 6.02 -23.96
N ASP A 26 3.77 6.67 -24.46
CA ASP A 26 3.37 8.00 -24.02
C ASP A 26 2.66 7.93 -22.67
N VAL A 27 2.96 8.89 -21.78
CA VAL A 27 2.34 8.96 -20.45
C VAL A 27 0.90 9.43 -20.60
N THR A 28 -0.05 8.60 -20.14
CA THR A 28 -1.49 8.89 -20.21
C THR A 28 -2.07 9.31 -18.88
N ASP A 29 -1.43 8.92 -17.76
CA ASP A 29 -1.85 9.28 -16.41
C ASP A 29 -0.66 9.26 -15.45
N GLY A 30 -0.70 10.12 -14.44
CA GLY A 30 0.38 10.30 -13.47
C GLY A 30 1.60 11.05 -14.01
N GLY A 31 2.79 10.74 -13.48
CA GLY A 31 4.03 11.44 -13.80
C GLY A 31 5.29 10.68 -13.38
N HIS A 32 6.46 11.24 -13.68
CA HIS A 32 7.75 10.59 -13.43
C HIS A 32 8.33 10.84 -12.04
N ASN A 33 7.73 11.73 -11.26
CA ASN A 33 8.26 12.11 -9.96
C ASN A 33 7.70 11.22 -8.85
N PRO A 34 8.55 10.78 -7.90
CA PRO A 34 8.08 10.07 -6.71
C PRO A 34 7.24 11.02 -5.84
N HIS A 35 6.15 10.51 -5.28
CA HIS A 35 5.32 11.24 -4.31
C HIS A 35 4.93 10.32 -3.14
N GLY A 36 4.64 10.95 -1.99
CA GLY A 36 4.23 10.25 -0.78
C GLY A 36 2.77 9.79 -0.84
N VAL A 37 2.52 8.55 -0.43
CA VAL A 37 1.18 7.96 -0.39
C VAL A 37 1.00 7.24 0.94
N TYR A 38 -0.21 7.35 1.50
CA TYR A 38 -0.61 6.63 2.70
C TYR A 38 -1.59 5.53 2.33
N TYR A 39 -1.32 4.32 2.79
CA TYR A 39 -2.16 3.15 2.56
C TYR A 39 -2.74 2.63 3.86
N ALA A 40 -3.99 2.16 3.78
CA ALA A 40 -4.61 1.30 4.77
C ALA A 40 -5.11 0.04 4.05
N TRP A 41 -4.55 -1.11 4.41
CA TRP A 41 -4.88 -2.41 3.81
C TRP A 41 -5.60 -3.27 4.84
N ALA A 42 -6.74 -3.82 4.47
CA ALA A 42 -7.40 -4.89 5.21
C ALA A 42 -6.92 -6.23 4.64
N MET A 43 -6.20 -7.01 5.45
CA MET A 43 -5.68 -8.31 5.06
C MET A 43 -6.39 -9.41 5.84
N GLN A 44 -6.84 -10.46 5.14
CA GLN A 44 -7.47 -11.62 5.75
C GLN A 44 -6.54 -12.82 5.68
N GLN A 45 -6.47 -13.57 6.77
CA GLN A 45 -5.69 -14.80 6.81
C GLN A 45 -6.35 -15.85 5.91
N VAL A 46 -5.56 -16.49 5.06
CA VAL A 46 -5.99 -17.65 4.27
C VAL A 46 -6.19 -18.83 5.21
N ASP A 47 -7.19 -19.66 4.93
CA ASP A 47 -7.44 -20.86 5.71
C ASP A 47 -6.16 -21.73 5.76
N PRO A 48 -5.72 -22.17 6.95
CA PRO A 48 -4.59 -23.09 7.09
C PRO A 48 -4.81 -24.46 6.42
N GLU A 49 -6.01 -24.79 5.95
CA GLU A 49 -6.28 -25.97 5.11
C GLU A 49 -6.10 -25.70 3.60
N GLU A 50 -5.98 -24.43 3.20
CA GLU A 50 -5.69 -23.97 1.83
C GLU A 50 -4.22 -23.61 1.47
N PRO A 51 -3.16 -23.86 2.28
CA PRO A 51 -1.81 -23.56 1.86
C PRO A 51 -1.35 -24.66 0.91
N GLY A 52 -0.73 -24.26 -0.21
CA GLY A 52 0.17 -25.17 -0.91
C GLY A 52 1.15 -25.75 0.11
N GLU A 53 1.41 -27.07 0.01
CA GLU A 53 2.37 -27.80 0.84
C GLU A 53 3.58 -26.90 1.18
N ASP A 54 3.88 -26.70 2.48
CA ASP A 54 5.10 -26.05 3.04
C ASP A 54 5.04 -24.60 3.59
N ALA A 55 3.88 -24.00 3.83
CA ALA A 55 3.84 -22.68 4.49
C ALA A 55 4.06 -22.77 6.02
N ASN A 56 5.28 -22.49 6.50
CA ASN A 56 5.62 -22.40 7.94
C ASN A 56 5.07 -21.16 8.68
N HIS A 57 4.32 -20.29 8.00
CA HIS A 57 3.78 -19.05 8.56
C HIS A 57 2.39 -18.77 7.98
N PRO A 58 1.52 -18.04 8.71
CA PRO A 58 0.20 -17.70 8.21
C PRO A 58 0.30 -16.85 6.95
N ILE A 59 -0.44 -17.23 5.90
CA ILE A 59 -0.54 -16.47 4.65
C ILE A 59 -1.67 -15.46 4.78
N TRP A 60 -1.42 -14.22 4.38
CA TRP A 60 -2.38 -13.12 4.40
C TRP A 60 -2.65 -12.61 2.99
N LYS A 61 -3.92 -12.44 2.62
CA LYS A 61 -4.33 -11.86 1.33
C LYS A 61 -4.99 -10.51 1.55
N VAL A 62 -4.65 -9.52 0.72
CA VAL A 62 -5.32 -8.21 0.73
C VAL A 62 -6.76 -8.39 0.26
N ARG A 63 -7.71 -7.93 1.06
CA ARG A 63 -9.15 -7.94 0.75
C ARG A 63 -9.63 -6.57 0.29
N GLU A 64 -9.13 -5.53 0.92
CA GLU A 64 -9.44 -4.14 0.60
C GLU A 64 -8.18 -3.29 0.73
N MET A 65 -8.03 -2.35 -0.18
CA MET A 65 -6.94 -1.37 -0.21
C MET A 65 -7.56 0.01 -0.30
N GLN A 66 -7.23 0.85 0.68
CA GLN A 66 -7.54 2.27 0.64
C GLN A 66 -6.24 3.04 0.43
N GLN A 67 -6.25 3.89 -0.60
CA GLN A 67 -5.17 4.83 -0.90
C GLN A 67 -5.64 6.23 -0.53
N LEU A 68 -4.88 6.90 0.34
CA LEU A 68 -5.07 8.31 0.63
C LEU A 68 -3.89 9.07 0.02
N GLU A 69 -4.20 9.95 -0.91
CA GLU A 69 -3.22 10.91 -1.40
C GLU A 69 -2.87 11.87 -0.27
N PHE A 70 -1.58 11.93 0.08
CA PHE A 70 -1.10 12.97 0.95
C PHE A 70 -1.04 14.26 0.11
N GLN A 71 -2.11 15.04 0.12
CA GLN A 71 -2.01 16.44 -0.25
C GLN A 71 -1.47 17.19 0.97
N PRO A 72 -0.19 17.61 1.01
CA PRO A 72 0.18 18.62 1.98
C PRO A 72 -0.58 19.88 1.59
N SER A 73 -1.72 20.13 2.25
CA SER A 73 -2.18 21.50 2.41
C SER A 73 -0.99 22.24 3.02
N PHE A 74 -0.36 23.12 2.25
CA PHE A 74 0.79 23.89 2.69
C PHE A 74 0.45 24.62 3.99
N SER A 75 0.86 24.05 5.11
CA SER A 75 1.24 24.76 6.32
C SER A 75 2.58 24.17 6.72
N ALA A 76 3.65 24.91 6.42
CA ALA A 76 5.05 24.53 6.58
C ALA A 76 5.48 24.42 8.06
N SER A 77 4.68 23.79 8.91
CA SER A 77 4.85 23.81 10.36
C SER A 77 4.91 22.41 11.00
N PHE A 78 4.61 21.33 10.27
CA PHE A 78 4.50 19.98 10.87
C PHE A 78 5.38 18.88 10.24
N LEU A 79 6.20 19.18 9.23
CA LEU A 79 7.09 18.19 8.60
C LEU A 79 8.54 18.30 9.09
N HIS A 80 8.77 18.13 10.39
CA HIS A 80 10.12 17.91 10.94
C HIS A 80 10.33 16.50 11.53
N GLY A 81 9.40 15.56 11.31
CA GLY A 81 9.42 14.29 12.04
C GLY A 81 9.86 13.02 11.31
N CYS A 82 9.80 12.93 9.97
CA CYS A 82 9.89 11.60 9.33
C CYS A 82 10.61 11.52 7.98
N CYS A 83 11.32 12.57 7.54
CA CYS A 83 12.06 12.55 6.27
C CYS A 83 13.58 12.38 6.47
N SER A 84 13.99 11.53 7.42
CA SER A 84 15.40 11.19 7.65
C SER A 84 15.59 9.70 7.95
N LEU A 85 15.25 8.85 7.00
CA LEU A 85 16.05 7.64 6.75
C LEU A 85 16.59 7.77 5.31
N GLN A 86 17.75 8.40 5.22
CA GLN A 86 18.66 8.26 4.07
C GLN A 86 19.33 6.88 4.18
N PHE A 87 19.30 6.13 3.08
CA PHE A 87 20.40 5.23 2.75
C PHE A 87 21.52 6.06 2.12
#